data_AF-A0A412FH01-F1
#
_entry.id   AF-A0A412FH01-F1
#
_cell.length_a   1.000
_cell.length_b   1.000
_cell.length_c   1.000
_cell.angle_alpha   90.00
_cell.angle_beta   90.00
_cell.angle_gamma   90.00
#
_symmetry.space_group_name_H-M   'P 1'
#
loop_
_entity.id
_entity.type
_entity.pdbx_description
1 polymer ?
#
loop_
_entity_poly.entity_id
_entity_poly.type
_entity_poly.pdbx_seq_one_letter_code
_entity_poly.pdbx_strand_id
1 'polypeptide(L)' 'MLKREYKRREPTNEERIFLKSRGLIPDSWLILYENKSVLVVVSRRRSYRKVLKKPRKKLMKKEKELC' A
#
# COMPACT_ATOMS: atom_id res chain seq x y z
N MET A 1 -24.51 -5.99 -4.81
CA MET A 1 -23.15 -5.46 -4.51
C MET A 1 -22.64 -6.12 -3.25
N LEU A 2 -21.68 -7.05 -3.34
CA LEU A 2 -21.06 -7.67 -2.16
C LEU A 2 -20.33 -6.58 -1.37
N LYS A 3 -20.89 -6.12 -0.26
CA LYS A 3 -20.19 -5.33 0.76
C LYS A 3 -19.10 -6.23 1.33
N ARG A 4 -17.92 -6.24 0.72
CA ARG A 4 -16.74 -6.82 1.35
C ARG A 4 -16.50 -6.04 2.63
N GLU A 5 -16.75 -6.66 3.77
CA GLU A 5 -16.36 -6.13 5.07
C GLU A 5 -14.83 -6.10 5.11
N TYR A 6 -14.29 -4.97 4.68
CA TYR A 6 -12.86 -4.73 4.72
C TYR A 6 -12.47 -4.47 6.18
N LYS A 7 -11.96 -5.52 6.84
CA LYS A 7 -11.39 -5.40 8.18
C LYS A 7 -10.22 -4.42 8.15
N ARG A 8 -10.37 -3.32 8.89
CA ARG A 8 -9.29 -2.35 9.10
C ARG A 8 -8.21 -3.02 9.92
N ARG A 9 -6.98 -3.05 9.41
CA ARG A 9 -5.83 -3.59 10.13
C ARG A 9 -4.69 -2.59 10.22
N GLU A 10 -3.83 -2.81 11.19
CA GLU A 10 -2.58 -2.06 11.27
C GLU A 10 -1.67 -2.39 10.07
N PRO A 11 -0.90 -1.40 9.59
CA PRO A 11 0.09 -1.62 8.55
C PRO A 11 1.24 -2.47 9.07
N THR A 12 1.64 -3.48 8.29
CA THR A 12 2.86 -4.27 8.52
C THR A 12 4.12 -3.42 8.38
N ASN A 13 5.29 -3.94 8.77
CA ASN A 13 6.56 -3.23 8.61
C ASN A 13 6.84 -2.82 7.16
N GLU A 14 6.54 -3.69 6.18
CA GLU A 14 6.69 -3.36 4.75
C GLU A 14 5.73 -2.25 4.32
N GLU A 15 4.48 -2.31 4.76
CA GLU A 15 3.48 -1.28 4.45
C GLU A 15 3.83 0.05 5.12
N ARG A 16 4.41 0.02 6.34
CA ARG A 16 4.92 1.20 7.02
C ARG A 16 6.04 1.85 6.20
N ILE A 17 6.98 1.07 5.67
CA ILE A 17 8.04 1.59 4.77
C ILE A 17 7.43 2.18 3.50
N PHE A 18 6.46 1.49 2.90
CA PHE A 18 5.77 1.98 1.70
C PHE A 18 5.01 3.29 1.95
N LEU A 19 4.32 3.40 3.09
CA LEU A 19 3.63 4.62 3.51
C LEU A 19 4.62 5.76 3.71
N LYS A 20 5.75 5.53 4.39
CA LYS A 20 6.82 6.52 4.55
C LYS A 20 7.38 6.98 3.21
N SER A 21 7.63 6.06 2.27
CA SER A 21 8.08 6.37 0.91
C SER A 21 7.08 7.24 0.13
N ARG A 22 5.79 7.20 0.49
CA ARG A 22 4.73 8.05 -0.07
C ARG A 22 4.48 9.34 0.73
N GLY A 23 5.33 9.65 1.71
CA GLY A 23 5.20 10.83 2.58
C GLY A 23 4.05 10.73 3.59
N LEU A 24 3.64 9.51 3.96
CA LEU A 24 2.57 9.27 4.92
C LEU A 24 3.11 8.79 6.26
N ILE A 25 2.54 9.29 7.36
CA ILE A 25 2.89 8.89 8.74
C ILE A 25 2.19 7.55 9.05
N PRO A 26 2.89 6.40 9.10
CA PRO A 26 2.24 5.09 9.10
C PRO A 26 1.26 4.87 10.25
N ASP A 27 1.57 5.42 11.43
CA ASP A 27 0.73 5.30 12.63
C ASP A 27 -0.63 6.00 12.49
N SER A 28 -0.73 6.99 11.60
CA SER A 28 -1.97 7.71 11.31
C SER A 28 -2.87 7.02 10.28
N TRP A 29 -2.44 5.88 9.71
CA TRP A 29 -3.16 5.17 8.66
C TRP A 29 -3.42 3.71 9.02
N LEU A 30 -4.61 3.22 8.64
CA LEU A 30 -4.98 1.81 8.67
C LEU A 30 -5.09 1.27 7.24
N ILE A 31 -4.77 0.01 7.08
CA ILE A 31 -4.97 -0.69 5.81
C ILE A 31 -6.41 -1.15 5.75
N LEU A 32 -7.12 -0.73 4.71
CA LEU A 32 -8.49 -1.17 4.45
C LEU A 32 -8.44 -2.49 3.66
N TYR A 33 -7.70 -2.51 2.56
CA TYR A 33 -7.37 -3.72 1.85
C TYR A 33 -6.14 -3.52 0.96
N GLU A 34 -5.49 -4.63 0.66
CA GLU A 34 -4.41 -4.71 -0.29
C GLU A 34 -4.87 -5.50 -1.52
N ASN A 35 -4.46 -5.05 -2.70
CA ASN A 35 -4.52 -5.78 -3.95
C ASN A 35 -3.12 -5.75 -4.60
N LYS A 36 -2.86 -6.65 -5.56
CA LYS A 36 -1.55 -6.82 -6.23
C LYS A 36 -0.92 -5.51 -6.72
N SER A 37 -1.74 -4.55 -7.15
CA SER A 37 -1.27 -3.25 -7.69
C SER A 37 -1.61 -2.05 -6.81
N VAL A 38 -2.41 -2.23 -5.76
CA VAL A 38 -3.02 -1.11 -5.04
C VAL A 38 -3.11 -1.41 -3.54
N LEU A 39 -2.67 -0.46 -2.73
CA LEU A 39 -2.89 -0.45 -1.29
C LEU A 39 -3.89 0.65 -0.95
N VAL A 40 -5.04 0.28 -0.37
CA VAL A 40 -6.03 1.27 0.08
C VAL A 40 -5.88 1.48 1.56
N VAL A 41 -5.64 2.74 1.93
CA VAL A 41 -5.44 3.15 3.32
C VAL A 41 -6.47 4.18 3.72
N VAL A 42 -6.85 4.14 4.99
CA VAL A 42 -7.78 5.09 5.60
C VAL A 42 -7.10 5.75 6.78
N SER A 43 -7.33 7.04 6.97
CA SER A 43 -6.78 7.74 8.13
C SER A 43 -7.50 7.29 9.40
N ARG A 44 -6.75 7.15 10.50
CA ARG A 44 -7.32 6.89 11.83
C ARG A 44 -8.11 8.10 12.36
N ARG A 45 -7.60 9.30 12.10
CA ARG A 45 -8.11 10.55 12.69
C ARG A 45 -9.13 11.27 11.82
N ARG A 46 -9.10 11.05 10.51
CA ARG A 46 -10.00 11.70 9.55
C ARG A 46 -10.71 10.64 8.72
N SER A 47 -11.92 10.92 8.24
CA SER A 47 -12.65 10.08 7.27
C SER A 47 -12.04 10.14 5.86
N TYR A 48 -10.71 10.16 5.75
CA TYR A 48 -9.98 10.31 4.50
C TYR A 48 -9.44 8.96 4.02
N ARG A 49 -9.71 8.63 2.76
CA ARG A 49 -9.25 7.41 2.09
C ARG A 49 -8.23 7.76 1.03
N LYS A 50 -7.09 7.06 1.02
CA LYS A 50 -6.06 7.21 -0.01
C LYS A 50 -5.83 5.86 -0.70
N VAL A 51 -5.72 5.92 -2.02
CA VAL A 51 -5.47 4.75 -2.88
C VAL A 51 -4.04 4.88 -3.39
N LEU A 52 -3.16 4.00 -2.92
CA LEU A 52 -1.74 4.03 -3.26
C LEU A 52 -1.43 2.96 -4.28
N LYS A 53 -0.96 3.35 -5.47
CA LYS A 53 -0.47 2.40 -6.46
C LYS A 53 0.85 1.81 -5.99
N LYS A 54 0.91 0.49 -5.80
CA LYS A 54 2.17 -0.20 -5.58
C LYS A 54 2.96 -0.15 -6.89
N PRO A 55 4.28 0.11 -6.85
CA PRO A 55 5.08 -0.10 -8.04
C PRO A 55 4.87 -1.55 -8.48
N ARG A 56 4.49 -1.76 -9.74
CA ARG A 56 4.62 -3.09 -10.32
C ARG A 56 6.09 -3.45 -10.13
N LYS A 57 6.40 -4.56 -9.46
CA LYS A 57 7.72 -5.18 -9.61
C LYS A 57 7.85 -5.38 -11.12
N LYS A 58 8.46 -4.42 -11.84
CA LYS A 58 9.12 -4.75 -13.09
C LYS A 58 10.06 -5.85 -12.64
N LEU A 59 9.80 -7.07 -13.08
CA LEU A 59 10.82 -8.10 -13.08
C LEU A 59 12.06 -7.44 -13.68
N MET A 60 13.00 -7.02 -12.84
CA MET A 60 14.37 -6.79 -13.27
C MET A 60 14.93 -8.19 -13.54
N LYS A 61 14.54 -8.75 -14.67
CA LYS A 61 15.23 -9.80 -15.38
C LYS A 61 15.41 -9.23 -16.79
N LYS A 62 16.66 -9.14 -17.24
CA LYS A 62 17.23 -8.32 -18.34
C LYS A 62 17.59 -6.90 -17.87
N GLU A 63 18.84 -6.45 -17.85
CA GLU A 63 20.07 -6.91 -18.51
C GLU A 63 21.25 -6.92 -17.52
N LYS A 64 21.77 -8.12 -17.23
CA LYS A 64 23.19 -8.34 -16.99
C LYS A 64 23.61 -9.37 -18.04
N GLU A 65 24.79 -9.17 -18.62
CA GLU A 65 25.39 -9.91 -19.75
C GLU A 65 24.85 -9.57 -21.14
N LEU A 66 25.20 -8.39 -21.63
CA LEU A 66 25.84 -8.27 -22.95
C LEU A 66 26.63 -6.95 -23.02
N CYS A 67 27.83 -6.94 -22.45
CA CYS A 67 28.95 -6.13 -22.96
C CYS A 67 30.26 -6.65 -22.36
#